data_AF-A0A522L170-F1
#
_entry.id   AF-A0A522L170-F1
#
_cell.length_a   1.000
_cell.length_b   1.000
_cell.length_c   1.000
_cell.angle_alpha   90.00
_cell.angle_beta   90.00
_cell.angle_gamma   90.00
#
_symmetry.space_group_name_H-M   'P 1'
#
loop_
_entity.id
_entity.type
_entity.pdbx_description
1 polymer ?
#
loop_
_entity_poly.entity_id
_entity_poly.type
_entity_poly.pdbx_seq_one_letter_code
_entity_poly.pdbx_strand_id
1 'polypeptide(L)'
;IMRSLRNTERVINNAGVERIAAIEREKGDALKIEDIIGEVAGIYPRVMTDGDMDAGAWSCGMVIGLVRDVPTCRELIDRIMVQADQIIDERLARLRT
;
A
#
# COMPACT_ATOMS: atom_id res chain seq x y z
N ILE A 1 7.13 -6.07 4.76
CA ILE A 1 8.20 -7.05 4.45
C ILE A 1 9.56 -6.39 4.64
N MET A 2 10.64 -7.17 4.56
CA MET A 2 12.05 -6.76 4.54
C MET A 2 12.52 -5.97 5.78
N ARG A 3 11.85 -6.17 6.92
CA ARG A 3 12.18 -5.44 8.16
C ARG A 3 13.55 -5.81 8.72
N SER A 4 13.87 -7.10 8.79
CA SER A 4 15.17 -7.60 9.26
C SER A 4 16.31 -7.17 8.34
N LEU A 5 16.04 -7.01 7.04
CA LEU A 5 16.98 -6.48 6.05
C LEU A 5 17.21 -4.96 6.15
N ARG A 6 16.54 -4.27 7.08
CA ARG A 6 16.52 -2.79 7.19
C ARG A 6 16.10 -2.08 5.90
N ASN A 7 15.33 -2.77 5.05
CA ASN A 7 14.79 -2.26 3.80
C ASN A 7 13.25 -2.31 3.84
N THR A 8 12.67 -1.75 4.90
CA THR A 8 11.25 -1.96 5.21
C THR A 8 10.35 -1.33 4.15
N GLU A 9 9.45 -2.14 3.57
CA GLU A 9 8.41 -1.67 2.65
C GLU A 9 7.00 -2.05 3.15
N ARG A 10 6.04 -1.15 2.91
CA ARG A 10 4.61 -1.39 3.07
C ARG A 10 4.00 -1.72 1.72
N VAL A 11 3.46 -2.92 1.63
CA VAL A 11 2.89 -3.51 0.41
C VAL A 11 1.48 -4.02 0.70
N ILE A 12 0.67 -4.20 -0.34
CA ILE A 12 -0.62 -4.90 -0.19
C ILE A 12 -0.37 -6.36 0.22
N ASN A 13 -1.28 -6.98 0.98
CA ASN A 13 -1.18 -8.42 1.21
C ASN A 13 -1.72 -9.17 -0.02
N ASN A 14 -0.93 -10.10 -0.53
CA ASN A 14 -1.26 -10.97 -1.66
C ASN A 14 -0.46 -12.28 -1.55
N ALA A 15 -0.66 -13.22 -2.48
CA ALA A 15 0.01 -14.51 -2.42
C ALA A 15 1.55 -14.43 -2.44
N GLY A 16 2.13 -13.48 -3.20
CA GLY A 16 3.58 -13.26 -3.25
C GLY A 16 4.16 -12.74 -1.95
N VAL A 17 3.49 -11.79 -1.31
CA VAL A 17 3.87 -11.24 -0.01
C VAL A 17 3.77 -12.29 1.10
N GLU A 18 2.79 -13.20 1.03
CA GLU A 18 2.69 -14.32 1.97
C GLU A 18 3.87 -15.29 1.84
N ARG A 19 4.37 -15.54 0.62
CA ARG A 19 5.60 -16.33 0.39
C ARG A 19 6.82 -15.64 0.97
N ILE A 20 6.99 -14.33 0.74
CA ILE A 20 8.06 -13.54 1.37
C ILE A 20 7.99 -13.69 2.90
N ALA A 21 6.82 -13.48 3.50
CA ALA A 21 6.65 -13.56 4.95
C ALA A 21 6.97 -14.96 5.50
N ALA A 22 6.71 -16.03 4.75
CA ALA A 22 7.12 -17.38 5.12
C ALA A 22 8.65 -17.53 5.11
N ILE A 23 9.32 -17.06 4.06
CA ILE A 23 10.79 -17.09 3.93
C ILE A 23 11.45 -16.25 5.04
N GLU A 24 10.94 -15.05 5.33
CA GLU A 24 11.43 -14.20 6.42
C GLU A 24 11.35 -14.92 7.78
N ARG A 25 10.25 -15.62 8.06
CA ARG A 25 10.07 -16.40 9.29
C ARG A 25 11.02 -17.59 9.37
N GLU A 26 11.21 -18.30 8.26
CA GLU A 26 12.07 -19.47 8.19
C GLU A 26 13.55 -19.11 8.36
N LYS A 27 14.01 -18.07 7.66
CA LYS A 27 15.42 -17.68 7.60
C LYS A 27 15.87 -16.84 8.80
N GLY A 28 14.97 -16.07 9.41
CA GLY A 28 15.30 -15.18 10.52
C GLY A 28 16.47 -14.25 10.21
N ASP A 29 17.49 -14.25 11.07
CA ASP A 29 18.69 -13.42 10.93
C ASP A 29 19.59 -13.80 9.74
N ALA A 30 19.42 -15.01 9.19
CA ALA A 30 20.18 -15.48 8.03
C ALA A 30 19.58 -15.03 6.69
N LEU A 31 18.42 -14.35 6.70
CA LEU A 31 17.75 -13.86 5.51
C LEU A 31 18.66 -12.95 4.69
N LYS A 32 18.69 -13.17 3.38
CA LYS A 32 19.31 -12.28 2.41
C LYS A 32 18.30 -11.82 1.37
N ILE A 33 18.63 -10.75 0.64
CA ILE A 33 17.74 -10.23 -0.40
C ILE A 33 17.55 -11.24 -1.54
N GLU A 34 18.58 -12.06 -1.82
CA GLU A 34 18.55 -13.09 -2.85
C GLU A 34 17.51 -14.18 -2.55
N ASP A 35 17.21 -14.44 -1.26
CA ASP A 35 16.20 -15.43 -0.87
C ASP A 35 14.78 -15.03 -1.29
N ILE A 36 14.52 -13.72 -1.50
CA ILE A 36 13.20 -13.18 -1.83
C ILE A 36 13.16 -12.43 -3.16
N ILE A 37 14.26 -12.45 -3.93
CA ILE A 37 14.42 -11.60 -5.12
C ILE A 37 13.33 -11.82 -6.18
N GLY A 38 12.85 -13.07 -6.33
CA GLY A 38 11.78 -13.42 -7.27
C GLY A 38 10.43 -12.79 -6.96
N GLU A 39 10.21 -12.37 -5.71
CA GLU A 39 8.96 -11.76 -5.24
C GLU A 39 9.07 -10.23 -5.09
N VAL A 40 10.25 -9.63 -5.35
CA VAL A 40 10.47 -8.17 -5.21
C VAL A 40 11.02 -7.52 -6.48
N ALA A 41 11.75 -8.26 -7.32
CA ALA A 41 12.32 -7.74 -8.55
C ALA A 41 11.34 -7.90 -9.73
N GLY A 42 11.14 -6.84 -10.50
CA GLY A 42 10.34 -6.89 -11.73
C GLY A 42 8.82 -7.05 -11.51
N ILE A 43 8.33 -6.83 -10.28
CA ILE A 43 6.90 -7.01 -9.94
C ILE A 43 6.02 -5.92 -10.55
N TYR A 44 6.49 -4.67 -10.55
CA TYR A 44 5.68 -3.51 -10.95
C TYR A 44 5.09 -3.61 -12.37
N PRO A 45 5.85 -3.99 -13.42
CA PRO A 45 5.26 -4.18 -14.76
C PRO A 45 4.15 -5.23 -14.77
N ARG A 46 4.35 -6.39 -14.13
CA ARG A 46 3.36 -7.48 -14.07
C ARG A 46 2.06 -7.04 -13.38
N VAL A 47 2.17 -6.28 -12.29
CA VAL A 47 1.00 -5.77 -11.57
C VAL A 47 0.32 -4.62 -12.34
N MET A 48 1.08 -3.59 -12.68
CA MET A 48 0.55 -2.31 -13.17
C MET A 48 0.15 -2.35 -14.64
N THR A 49 0.78 -3.23 -15.44
CA THR A 49 0.52 -3.38 -16.87
C THR A 49 -0.31 -4.63 -17.15
N ASP A 50 0.09 -5.78 -16.61
CA ASP A 50 -0.53 -7.06 -16.94
C ASP A 50 -1.69 -7.43 -16.00
N GLY A 51 -1.86 -6.71 -14.88
CA GLY A 51 -2.93 -6.94 -13.91
C GLY A 51 -2.73 -8.16 -13.00
N ASP A 52 -1.53 -8.74 -12.97
CA ASP A 52 -1.18 -9.87 -12.10
C ASP A 52 -0.92 -9.38 -10.67
N MET A 53 -2.00 -9.16 -9.91
CA MET A 53 -1.96 -8.59 -8.56
C MET A 53 -1.23 -9.46 -7.53
N ASP A 54 -1.04 -10.75 -7.81
CA ASP A 54 -0.40 -11.75 -6.94
C ASP A 54 1.08 -11.99 -7.30
N ALA A 55 1.60 -11.28 -8.29
CA ALA A 55 2.94 -11.47 -8.83
C ALA A 55 4.07 -11.33 -7.79
N GLY A 56 3.86 -10.55 -6.74
CA GLY A 56 4.87 -10.28 -5.71
C GLY A 56 4.56 -9.03 -4.90
N ALA A 57 5.58 -8.46 -4.27
CA ALA A 57 5.51 -7.24 -3.48
C ALA A 57 5.29 -5.98 -4.35
N TRP A 58 4.21 -5.25 -4.11
CA TRP A 58 3.97 -3.93 -4.68
C TRP A 58 3.36 -2.96 -3.67
N SER A 59 3.77 -1.70 -3.74
CA SER A 59 3.43 -0.68 -2.75
C SER A 59 1.92 -0.40 -2.72
N CYS A 60 1.34 -0.43 -1.52
CA CYS A 60 -0.02 0.01 -1.28
C CYS A 60 -0.18 0.47 0.18
N GLY A 61 -0.72 1.67 0.37
CA GLY A 61 -0.94 2.23 1.70
C GLY A 61 -2.19 1.67 2.38
N MET A 62 -2.22 1.70 3.71
CA MET A 62 -3.40 1.27 4.49
C MET A 62 -4.67 2.10 4.16
N VAL A 63 -4.48 3.32 3.63
CA VAL A 63 -5.56 4.20 3.18
C VAL A 63 -6.45 3.55 2.11
N ILE A 64 -5.99 2.51 1.42
CA ILE A 64 -6.81 1.77 0.43
C ILE A 64 -8.14 1.30 1.00
N GLY A 65 -8.22 0.97 2.29
CA GLY A 65 -9.48 0.58 2.95
C GLY A 65 -10.52 1.70 3.03
N LEU A 66 -10.14 2.95 2.73
CA LEU A 66 -11.03 4.11 2.67
C LEU A 66 -11.38 4.54 1.24
N VAL A 67 -10.71 3.97 0.22
CA VAL A 67 -10.94 4.29 -1.19
C VAL A 67 -12.02 3.37 -1.74
N ARG A 68 -13.12 3.95 -2.26
CA ARG A 68 -14.31 3.20 -2.72
C ARG A 68 -14.76 3.51 -4.14
N ASP A 69 -14.09 4.43 -4.80
CA ASP A 69 -14.39 4.89 -6.16
C ASP A 69 -13.11 5.28 -6.89
N VAL A 70 -13.23 5.48 -8.21
CA VAL A 70 -12.12 5.85 -9.11
C VAL A 70 -12.51 7.12 -9.87
N PRO A 71 -12.53 8.29 -9.22
CA PRO A 71 -12.82 9.56 -9.88
C PRO A 71 -11.68 10.02 -10.79
N THR A 72 -11.94 11.03 -11.62
CA THR A 72 -10.83 11.76 -12.26
C THR A 72 -9.98 12.48 -11.21
N CYS A 73 -8.72 12.79 -11.55
CA CYS A 73 -7.84 13.53 -10.63
C CYS A 73 -8.44 14.88 -10.19
N ARG A 74 -9.17 15.56 -11.10
CA ARG A 74 -9.85 16.83 -10.79
C ARG A 74 -10.94 16.63 -9.74
N GLU A 75 -11.86 15.71 -9.99
CA GLU A 75 -12.97 15.42 -9.07
C GLU A 75 -12.48 14.96 -7.70
N LEU A 76 -11.40 14.17 -7.65
CA LEU A 76 -10.78 13.75 -6.40
C LEU A 76 -10.33 14.96 -5.57
N ILE A 77 -9.56 15.87 -6.16
CA ILE A 77 -9.01 17.04 -5.48
C ILE A 77 -10.12 18.01 -5.09
N ASP A 78 -11.06 18.28 -6.00
CA ASP A 78 -12.19 19.17 -5.73
C ASP A 78 -13.04 18.65 -4.56
N ARG A 79 -13.31 17.33 -4.52
CA ARG A 79 -14.03 16.70 -3.42
C ARG A 79 -13.28 16.82 -2.10
N ILE A 80 -11.96 16.58 -2.08
CA ILE A 80 -11.14 16.69 -0.86
C ILE A 80 -11.25 18.10 -0.28
N MET A 81 -11.11 19.13 -1.11
CA MET A 81 -11.17 20.52 -0.67
C MET A 81 -12.56 20.88 -0.13
N VAL A 82 -13.63 20.56 -0.87
CA VAL A 82 -15.01 20.83 -0.44
C VAL A 82 -15.34 20.13 0.88
N GLN A 83 -14.94 18.86 1.03
CA GLN A 83 -15.18 18.10 2.26
C GLN A 83 -14.38 18.65 3.44
N ALA A 84 -13.15 19.11 3.21
CA ALA A 84 -12.32 19.73 4.24
C ALA A 84 -12.95 21.04 4.76
N ASP A 85 -13.40 21.91 3.85
CA ASP A 85 -14.06 23.17 4.20
C ASP A 85 -15.36 22.91 4.99
N GLN A 86 -16.19 21.96 4.55
CA GLN A 86 -17.39 21.52 5.28
C GLN A 86 -17.06 21.03 6.70
N ILE A 87 -15.98 20.27 6.88
CA ILE A 87 -15.56 19.81 8.21
C ILE A 87 -15.20 21.01 9.10
N ILE A 88 -14.48 21.99 8.58
CA ILE A 88 -14.05 23.17 9.33
C ILE A 88 -15.27 24.04 9.70
N ASP A 89 -16.07 24.41 8.71
CA ASP A 89 -17.12 25.42 8.86
C ASP A 89 -18.37 24.87 9.53
N GLU A 90 -18.64 23.57 9.42
CA GLU A 90 -19.83 22.96 10.01
C GLU A 90 -19.51 22.10 11.23
N ARG A 91 -18.66 21.08 11.07
CA ARG A 91 -18.42 20.09 12.13
C ARG A 91 -17.61 20.67 13.28
N LEU A 92 -16.51 21.35 12.99
CA LEU A 92 -15.64 21.91 14.02
C LEU A 92 -16.23 23.17 14.65
N ALA A 93 -16.94 23.99 13.87
CA ALA A 93 -17.64 25.16 14.40
C ALA A 93 -18.62 24.82 15.54
N ARG A 94 -19.34 23.68 15.44
CA ARG A 94 -20.24 23.18 16.49
C ARG A 94 -19.55 22.82 17.81
N LEU A 95 -18.23 22.68 17.83
CA LEU A 95 -17.48 22.39 19.07
C LEU A 95 -17.16 23.66 19.89
N ARG A 96 -17.40 24.85 19.34
CA ARG A 96 -17.15 26.14 20.02
C ARG A 96 -18.36 26.70 20.76
N THR A 97 -19.51 26.05 20.65
CA THR A 97 -20.79 26.37 21.31
C THR A 97 -21.20 25.25 22.23
#